data_AF-A0A7W0F5U8-F1
#
_entry.id   AF-A0A7W0F5U8-F1
#
_cell.length_a   1.000
_cell.length_b   1.000
_cell.length_c   1.000
_cell.angle_alpha   90.00
_cell.angle_beta   90.00
_cell.angle_gamma   90.00
#
_symmetry.space_group_name_H-M   'P 1'
#
loop_
_entity.id
_entity.type
_entity.pdbx_description
1 polymer ?
#
loop_
_entity_poly.entity_id
_entity_poly.type
_entity_poly.pdbx_seq_one_letter_code
_entity_poly.pdbx_strand_id
1 'polypeptide(L)'
;ILNETIKHFNTPEKNMTKDIADAFFELEKDLVRRMIIEKGIRSDGRKPDEIRHISSRVGLLPRAHGSALFVRGETQALVVATLGTADDEQRIDSLEGESYKTFMLHYNFPPFSVGEVKPLRSPGRREIGHGVLAERALKSVIPSKEVFPYTIRIVSDILESNGSSSMATVCGGTLALMDAGVPIKAPVAGIAMGLVQEGDKNIVLTDILGLEDHLGDMDFKVTGTENGITAFQLDVKTGGINYSIMEKALEQAKQGRLFILSKIKEAISAPREQLSPHAPRIYTMQIKQEKIRDVIGTGGKVIRGIIEQTGVKINIDDAGVINIASADETSAQKAIEIINGIIAEAEIGRIYLGKVKRIVDFGAFVEIMPGTEGLLHISQIDFKRIDKVTDVLQEGEEVLVKVLEVDRTGKIRLSRKDALKEQQAAKE
;
A
#
# COMPACT_ATOMS: atom_id res chain seq x y z
N ILE A 1 26.58 -38.00 15.59
CA ILE A 1 26.93 -38.64 14.30
C ILE A 1 28.09 -37.95 13.60
N LEU A 2 27.93 -36.87 12.82
CA LEU A 2 29.06 -36.27 12.07
C LEU A 2 30.29 -35.95 12.96
N ASN A 3 30.09 -35.30 14.10
CA ASN A 3 31.17 -35.00 15.05
C ASN A 3 31.87 -36.26 15.60
N GLU A 4 31.15 -37.38 15.73
CA GLU A 4 31.70 -38.65 16.18
C GLU A 4 32.45 -39.34 15.03
N THR A 5 31.91 -39.30 13.81
CA THR A 5 32.55 -39.80 12.59
C THR A 5 33.87 -39.09 12.34
N ILE A 6 33.91 -37.75 12.46
CA ILE A 6 35.14 -36.95 12.35
C ILE A 6 36.14 -37.39 13.43
N LYS A 7 35.71 -37.50 14.70
CA LYS A 7 36.61 -37.92 15.79
C LYS A 7 37.17 -39.33 15.60
N HIS A 8 36.40 -40.23 14.98
CA HIS A 8 36.79 -41.62 14.79
C HIS A 8 37.77 -41.82 13.63
N PHE A 9 37.54 -41.14 12.50
CA PHE A 9 38.33 -41.33 11.28
C PHE A 9 39.47 -40.32 11.09
N ASN A 10 39.47 -39.22 11.83
CA ASN A 10 40.53 -38.22 11.74
C ASN A 10 41.74 -38.63 12.60
N THR A 11 42.96 -38.51 12.06
CA THR A 11 44.19 -38.88 12.77
C THR A 11 45.07 -37.64 13.01
N PRO A 12 45.96 -37.66 14.04
CA PRO A 12 46.86 -36.53 14.33
C PRO A 12 47.80 -36.16 13.17
N GLU A 13 48.07 -37.12 12.27
CA GLU A 13 49.04 -37.00 11.17
C GLU A 13 48.39 -36.46 9.88
N LYS A 14 47.07 -36.57 9.72
CA LYS A 14 46.35 -36.09 8.52
C LYS A 14 44.97 -35.58 8.89
N ASN A 15 44.76 -34.26 8.76
CA ASN A 15 43.46 -33.63 8.98
C ASN A 15 42.50 -33.94 7.81
N MET A 16 41.68 -34.96 7.96
CA MET A 16 40.67 -35.39 6.98
C MET A 16 39.27 -34.85 7.30
N THR A 17 39.15 -33.87 8.21
CA THR A 17 37.84 -33.35 8.66
C THR A 17 36.95 -32.93 7.50
N LYS A 18 37.52 -32.22 6.51
CA LYS A 18 36.76 -31.75 5.34
C LYS A 18 36.31 -32.92 4.46
N ASP A 19 37.22 -33.83 4.12
CA ASP A 19 36.91 -35.00 3.29
C ASP A 19 35.82 -35.88 3.92
N ILE A 20 35.87 -36.05 5.25
CA ILE A 20 34.85 -36.80 6.00
C ILE A 20 33.51 -36.08 5.97
N ALA A 21 33.50 -34.74 6.15
CA ALA A 21 32.28 -33.95 6.10
C ALA A 21 31.63 -33.99 4.71
N ASP A 22 32.44 -33.88 3.65
CA ASP A 22 31.97 -33.94 2.26
C ASP A 22 31.39 -35.34 1.93
N ALA A 23 32.08 -36.41 2.35
CA ALA A 23 31.58 -37.78 2.15
C ALA A 23 30.30 -38.08 2.96
N PHE A 24 30.21 -37.54 4.18
CA PHE A 24 29.01 -37.66 5.01
C PHE A 24 27.82 -36.93 4.38
N PHE A 25 28.07 -35.75 3.80
CA PHE A 25 27.07 -34.96 3.10
C PHE A 25 26.53 -35.68 1.86
N GLU A 26 27.40 -36.25 1.02
CA GLU A 26 26.95 -37.04 -0.15
C GLU A 26 26.14 -38.27 0.28
N LEU A 27 26.53 -38.94 1.37
CA LEU A 27 25.77 -40.06 1.91
C LEU A 27 24.38 -39.61 2.41
N GLU A 28 24.30 -38.49 3.14
CA GLU A 28 23.04 -37.91 3.60
C GLU A 28 22.12 -37.59 2.42
N LYS A 29 22.67 -36.95 1.39
CA LYS A 29 21.98 -36.63 0.14
C LYS A 29 21.39 -37.88 -0.51
N ASP A 30 22.20 -38.92 -0.72
CA ASP A 30 21.76 -40.15 -1.36
C ASP A 30 20.67 -40.87 -0.54
N LEU A 31 20.81 -40.90 0.79
CA LEU A 31 19.84 -41.55 1.67
C LEU A 31 18.48 -40.83 1.66
N VAL A 32 18.48 -39.50 1.75
CA VAL A 32 17.24 -38.70 1.73
C VAL A 32 16.55 -38.83 0.37
N ARG A 33 17.31 -38.75 -0.73
CA ARG A 33 16.76 -38.85 -2.09
C ARG A 33 16.16 -40.23 -2.34
N ARG A 34 16.88 -41.30 -1.98
CA ARG A 34 16.39 -42.68 -2.12
C ARG A 34 15.13 -42.90 -1.28
N MET A 35 15.08 -42.37 -0.06
CA MET A 35 13.88 -42.46 0.79
C MET A 35 12.66 -41.80 0.14
N ILE A 36 12.83 -40.62 -0.46
CA ILE A 36 11.76 -39.89 -1.15
C ILE A 36 11.29 -40.66 -2.39
N ILE A 37 12.22 -41.19 -3.20
CA ILE A 37 11.90 -41.85 -4.47
C ILE A 37 11.34 -43.27 -4.26
N GLU A 38 11.93 -44.07 -3.37
CA GLU A 38 11.54 -45.46 -3.18
C GLU A 38 10.37 -45.63 -2.23
N LYS A 39 10.35 -44.88 -1.12
CA LYS A 39 9.35 -45.03 -0.06
C LYS A 39 8.25 -43.96 -0.12
N GLY A 40 8.47 -42.86 -0.85
CA GLY A 40 7.51 -41.75 -0.89
C GLY A 40 7.35 -41.04 0.45
N ILE A 41 8.37 -41.06 1.30
CA ILE A 41 8.36 -40.47 2.64
C ILE A 41 9.48 -39.41 2.69
N ARG A 42 9.18 -38.26 3.29
CA ARG A 42 10.10 -37.13 3.45
C ARG A 42 10.86 -37.18 4.78
N SER A 43 11.85 -36.32 4.95
CA SER A 43 12.68 -36.27 6.17
C SER A 43 11.90 -35.98 7.45
N ASP A 44 10.75 -35.32 7.35
CA ASP A 44 9.83 -35.04 8.46
C ASP A 44 8.63 -36.01 8.52
N GLY A 45 8.63 -37.07 7.71
CA GLY A 45 7.59 -38.10 7.67
C GLY A 45 6.38 -37.78 6.79
N ARG A 46 6.31 -36.58 6.19
CA ARG A 46 5.21 -36.21 5.27
C ARG A 46 5.26 -36.95 3.95
N LYS A 47 4.11 -36.96 3.26
CA LYS A 47 4.03 -37.32 1.84
C LYS A 47 4.54 -36.18 0.92
N PRO A 48 4.89 -36.47 -0.35
CA PRO A 48 5.36 -35.48 -1.31
C PRO A 48 4.39 -34.31 -1.54
N ASP A 49 3.08 -34.54 -1.46
CA ASP A 49 2.03 -33.56 -1.72
C ASP A 49 1.54 -32.80 -0.48
N GLU A 50 2.01 -33.19 0.70
CA GLU A 50 1.51 -32.70 1.98
C GLU A 50 2.19 -31.40 2.43
N ILE A 51 1.38 -30.47 2.95
CA ILE A 51 1.83 -29.15 3.44
C ILE A 51 1.95 -29.19 4.96
N ARG A 52 2.96 -28.49 5.52
CA ARG A 52 3.12 -28.37 6.97
C ARG A 52 1.91 -27.68 7.61
N HIS A 53 1.71 -27.90 8.90
CA HIS A 53 0.68 -27.21 9.67
C HIS A 53 0.80 -25.68 9.51
N ILE A 54 -0.32 -25.02 9.19
CA ILE A 54 -0.40 -23.56 9.03
C ILE A 54 -1.21 -22.98 10.17
N SER A 55 -0.70 -21.91 10.78
CA SER A 55 -1.48 -21.04 11.66
C SER A 55 -1.26 -19.59 11.28
N SER A 56 -2.28 -18.76 11.47
CA SER A 56 -2.25 -17.35 11.07
C SER A 56 -3.03 -16.51 12.06
N ARG A 57 -2.48 -15.35 12.41
CA ARG A 57 -3.11 -14.37 13.30
C ARG A 57 -2.92 -12.97 12.70
N VAL A 58 -3.94 -12.13 12.82
CA VAL A 58 -3.92 -10.72 12.40
C VAL A 58 -4.08 -9.79 13.61
N GLY A 59 -3.72 -8.51 13.49
CA GLY A 59 -3.88 -7.54 14.57
C GLY A 59 -3.03 -7.81 15.81
N LEU A 60 -1.84 -8.40 15.66
CA LEU A 60 -0.97 -8.77 16.77
C LEU A 60 -0.32 -7.55 17.45
N LEU A 61 0.09 -6.56 16.67
CA LEU A 61 0.81 -5.39 17.18
C LEU A 61 -0.17 -4.22 17.41
N PRO A 62 -0.28 -3.68 18.64
CA PRO A 62 -1.33 -2.72 19.01
C PRO A 62 -1.35 -1.43 18.20
N ARG A 63 -0.18 -0.98 17.71
CA ARG A 63 -0.03 0.32 17.03
C ARG A 63 0.27 0.22 15.54
N ALA A 64 0.48 -0.99 15.03
CA ALA A 64 0.66 -1.18 13.60
C ALA A 64 -0.62 -0.80 12.85
N HIS A 65 -0.50 -0.30 11.61
CA HIS A 65 -1.70 -0.05 10.80
C HIS A 65 -2.34 -1.38 10.40
N GLY A 66 -1.53 -2.38 10.06
CA GLY A 66 -1.92 -3.78 10.04
C GLY A 66 -0.74 -4.68 10.42
N SER A 67 -1.03 -5.83 11.00
CA SER A 67 -0.01 -6.80 11.37
C SER A 67 -0.51 -8.22 11.24
N ALA A 68 0.38 -9.14 10.91
CA ALA A 68 0.08 -10.54 10.82
C ALA A 68 1.26 -11.41 11.27
N LEU A 69 0.96 -12.52 11.93
CA LEU A 69 1.90 -13.60 12.17
C LEU A 69 1.45 -14.80 11.34
N PHE A 70 2.24 -15.14 10.33
CA PHE A 70 2.02 -16.33 9.50
C PHE A 70 3.03 -17.40 9.89
N VAL A 71 2.55 -18.60 10.23
CA VAL A 71 3.37 -19.74 10.61
C VAL A 71 3.03 -20.92 9.71
N ARG A 72 4.04 -21.55 9.11
CA ARG A 72 3.92 -22.80 8.36
C ARG A 72 5.04 -23.75 8.76
N GLY A 73 4.71 -24.75 9.57
CA GLY A 73 5.69 -25.56 10.29
C GLY A 73 6.64 -24.66 11.09
N GLU A 74 7.95 -24.84 10.89
CA GLU A 74 9.01 -24.04 11.51
C GLU A 74 9.46 -22.85 10.63
N THR A 75 8.55 -22.31 9.83
CA THR A 75 8.75 -21.04 9.13
C THR A 75 7.73 -20.04 9.63
N GLN A 76 8.22 -18.97 10.25
CA GLN A 76 7.41 -17.95 10.89
C GLN A 76 7.80 -16.56 10.38
N ALA A 77 6.82 -15.81 9.91
CA ALA A 77 6.98 -14.42 9.46
C ALA A 77 6.04 -13.51 10.24
N LEU A 78 6.61 -12.54 10.96
CA LEU A 78 5.89 -11.40 11.49
C LEU A 78 5.91 -10.30 10.45
N VAL A 79 4.74 -9.95 9.92
CA VAL A 79 4.60 -9.00 8.83
C VAL A 79 3.78 -7.80 9.29
N VAL A 80 4.28 -6.60 9.01
CA VAL A 80 3.67 -5.33 9.42
C VAL A 80 3.43 -4.49 8.17
N ALA A 81 2.22 -3.97 8.05
CA ALA A 81 1.84 -2.98 7.04
C ALA A 81 1.77 -1.60 7.68
N THR A 82 2.43 -0.63 7.05
CA THR A 82 2.38 0.79 7.39
C THR A 82 1.86 1.57 6.18
N LEU A 83 0.97 2.51 6.46
CA LEU A 83 0.34 3.40 5.49
C LEU A 83 0.92 4.80 5.69
N GLY A 84 1.34 5.42 4.60
CA GLY A 84 1.96 6.74 4.58
C GLY A 84 1.38 7.64 3.49
N THR A 85 1.91 8.84 3.44
CA THR A 85 1.55 9.91 2.50
C THR A 85 2.51 9.92 1.29
N ALA A 86 2.34 10.88 0.38
CA ALA A 86 3.23 11.06 -0.76
C ALA A 86 4.68 11.36 -0.35
N ASP A 87 4.89 12.01 0.81
CA ASP A 87 6.24 12.26 1.36
C ASP A 87 7.00 10.97 1.70
N ASP A 88 6.26 9.88 1.96
CA ASP A 88 6.81 8.60 2.36
C ASP A 88 7.16 7.72 1.14
N GLU A 89 6.91 8.21 -0.08
CA GLU A 89 7.27 7.52 -1.32
C GLU A 89 8.79 7.42 -1.46
N GLN A 90 9.27 6.25 -1.86
CA GLN A 90 10.69 6.07 -2.08
C GLN A 90 11.05 6.61 -3.47
N ARG A 91 11.82 7.70 -3.50
CA ARG A 91 12.45 8.18 -4.73
C ARG A 91 13.56 7.20 -5.15
N ILE A 92 13.49 6.72 -6.39
CA ILE A 92 14.46 5.85 -7.03
C ILE A 92 15.16 6.66 -8.11
N ASP A 93 16.43 6.97 -7.88
CA ASP A 93 17.32 7.54 -8.88
C ASP A 93 18.04 6.39 -9.58
N SER A 94 17.69 6.16 -10.85
CA SER A 94 18.18 5.03 -11.64
C SER A 94 18.69 5.49 -12.99
N LEU A 95 19.39 4.61 -13.71
CA LEU A 95 19.88 4.91 -15.07
C LEU A 95 18.75 5.24 -16.05
N GLU A 96 17.54 4.74 -15.82
CA GLU A 96 16.35 4.99 -16.64
C GLU A 96 15.66 6.32 -16.30
N GLY A 97 16.12 7.00 -15.25
CA GLY A 97 15.57 8.25 -14.74
C GLY A 97 15.08 8.14 -13.30
N GLU A 98 14.51 9.25 -12.82
CA GLU A 98 13.88 9.32 -11.50
C GLU A 98 12.48 8.72 -11.53
N SER A 99 12.16 7.87 -10.56
CA SER A 99 10.82 7.34 -10.36
C SER A 99 10.46 7.30 -8.87
N TYR A 100 9.16 7.21 -8.56
CA TYR A 100 8.67 7.12 -7.19
C TYR A 100 7.99 5.79 -6.96
N LYS A 101 8.34 5.15 -5.85
CA LYS A 101 7.85 3.83 -5.48
C LYS A 101 6.92 3.95 -4.29
N THR A 102 5.69 3.53 -4.50
CA THR A 102 4.58 3.71 -3.55
C THR A 102 4.19 2.44 -2.82
N PHE A 103 4.62 1.29 -3.34
CA PHE A 103 4.53 0.00 -2.66
C PHE A 103 5.94 -0.51 -2.42
N MET A 104 6.30 -0.67 -1.16
CA MET A 104 7.62 -1.11 -0.72
C MET A 104 7.47 -2.37 0.13
N LEU A 105 8.35 -3.34 -0.08
CA LEU A 105 8.47 -4.50 0.79
C LEU A 105 9.91 -4.67 1.24
N HIS A 106 10.11 -4.61 2.55
CA HIS A 106 11.38 -4.91 3.19
C HIS A 106 11.30 -6.26 3.88
N TYR A 107 12.32 -7.07 3.65
CA TYR A 107 12.43 -8.42 4.18
C TYR A 107 13.69 -8.49 5.03
N ASN A 108 13.55 -8.94 6.28
CA ASN A 108 14.63 -9.07 7.24
C ASN A 108 14.79 -10.55 7.65
N PHE A 109 16.02 -11.05 7.65
CA PHE A 109 16.34 -12.41 8.07
C PHE A 109 17.33 -12.40 9.23
N PRO A 110 16.85 -12.16 10.45
CA PRO A 110 17.73 -12.10 11.61
C PRO A 110 18.39 -13.47 11.88
N PRO A 111 19.64 -13.51 12.37
CA PRO A 111 20.37 -14.77 12.57
C PRO A 111 19.68 -15.76 13.52
N PHE A 112 18.95 -15.26 14.52
CA PHE A 112 18.21 -16.11 15.45
C PHE A 112 17.12 -16.93 14.78
N SER A 113 16.65 -16.53 13.58
CA SER A 113 15.60 -17.27 12.84
C SER A 113 16.01 -18.68 12.42
N VAL A 114 17.32 -18.94 12.39
CA VAL A 114 17.92 -20.26 12.13
C VAL A 114 18.72 -20.76 13.34
N GLY A 115 18.57 -20.13 14.51
CA GLY A 115 19.31 -20.48 15.73
C GLY A 115 20.79 -20.10 15.71
N GLU A 116 21.22 -19.22 14.81
CA GLU A 116 22.61 -18.79 14.70
C GLU A 116 22.88 -17.46 15.41
N VAL A 117 24.13 -17.24 15.81
CA VAL A 117 24.61 -15.96 16.37
C VAL A 117 25.52 -15.28 15.35
N LYS A 118 25.05 -14.18 14.76
CA LYS A 118 25.84 -13.35 13.83
C LYS A 118 25.59 -11.86 14.12
N PRO A 119 26.54 -10.96 13.81
CA PRO A 119 26.32 -9.52 13.93
C PRO A 119 25.18 -9.06 13.00
N LEU A 120 24.30 -8.20 13.51
CA LEU A 120 23.28 -7.53 12.68
C LEU A 120 23.97 -6.52 11.75
N ARG A 121 23.79 -6.70 10.45
CA ARG A 121 24.34 -5.83 9.40
C ARG A 121 23.23 -5.37 8.47
N SER A 122 23.56 -4.46 7.55
CA SER A 122 22.68 -4.08 6.46
C SER A 122 22.24 -5.31 5.64
N PRO A 123 21.04 -5.27 5.03
CA PRO A 123 20.49 -6.41 4.33
C PRO A 123 21.38 -6.87 3.17
N GLY A 124 21.60 -8.18 3.09
CA GLY A 124 22.37 -8.82 2.03
C GLY A 124 21.57 -9.01 0.74
N ARG A 125 22.25 -9.49 -0.32
CA ARG A 125 21.63 -9.74 -1.63
C ARG A 125 20.43 -10.69 -1.56
N ARG A 126 20.50 -11.74 -0.71
CA ARG A 126 19.42 -12.73 -0.57
C ARG A 126 18.17 -12.13 0.06
N GLU A 127 18.34 -11.30 1.09
CA GLU A 127 17.23 -10.62 1.76
C GLU A 127 16.53 -9.64 0.81
N ILE A 128 17.31 -8.85 0.07
CA ILE A 128 16.79 -7.97 -0.98
C ILE A 128 16.06 -8.79 -2.06
N GLY A 129 16.66 -9.88 -2.54
CA GLY A 129 16.07 -10.73 -3.58
C GLY A 129 14.74 -11.37 -3.14
N HIS A 130 14.67 -11.88 -1.91
CA HIS A 130 13.44 -12.41 -1.33
C HIS A 130 12.37 -11.31 -1.16
N GLY A 131 12.78 -10.12 -0.70
CA GLY A 131 11.91 -8.96 -0.60
C GLY A 131 11.31 -8.57 -1.95
N VAL A 132 12.14 -8.46 -3.00
CA VAL A 132 11.71 -8.12 -4.36
C VAL A 132 10.77 -9.19 -4.94
N LEU A 133 11.02 -10.48 -4.69
CA LEU A 133 10.12 -11.56 -5.11
C LEU A 133 8.73 -11.40 -4.47
N ALA A 134 8.69 -11.20 -3.16
CA ALA A 134 7.43 -11.02 -2.44
C ALA A 134 6.73 -9.72 -2.84
N GLU A 135 7.48 -8.65 -3.07
CA GLU A 135 6.96 -7.38 -3.55
C GLU A 135 6.28 -7.55 -4.92
N ARG A 136 6.96 -8.19 -5.87
CA ARG A 136 6.41 -8.46 -7.21
C ARG A 136 5.12 -9.28 -7.11
N ALA A 137 5.09 -10.27 -6.23
CA ALA A 137 3.91 -11.12 -6.02
C ALA A 137 2.69 -10.35 -5.51
N LEU A 138 2.89 -9.41 -4.57
CA LEU A 138 1.80 -8.64 -3.97
C LEU A 138 1.42 -7.42 -4.82
N LYS A 139 2.37 -6.78 -5.51
CA LYS A 139 2.15 -5.58 -6.33
C LYS A 139 1.02 -5.76 -7.35
N SER A 140 0.85 -6.96 -7.91
CA SER A 140 -0.21 -7.28 -8.87
C SER A 140 -1.63 -7.10 -8.34
N VAL A 141 -1.83 -7.19 -7.01
CA VAL A 141 -3.14 -7.06 -6.36
C VAL A 141 -3.31 -5.74 -5.61
N ILE A 142 -2.28 -4.90 -5.54
CA ILE A 142 -2.37 -3.58 -4.91
C ILE A 142 -3.30 -2.67 -5.73
N PRO A 143 -4.21 -1.93 -5.10
CA PRO A 143 -5.07 -0.94 -5.77
C PRO A 143 -4.25 0.20 -6.40
N SER A 144 -4.84 0.91 -7.37
CA SER A 144 -4.24 2.13 -7.90
C SER A 144 -4.27 3.26 -6.86
N LYS A 145 -3.42 4.28 -7.04
CA LYS A 145 -3.42 5.48 -6.19
C LYS A 145 -4.78 6.19 -6.17
N GLU A 146 -5.52 6.14 -7.27
CA GLU A 146 -6.87 6.73 -7.37
C GLU A 146 -7.87 6.07 -6.42
N VAL A 147 -7.77 4.73 -6.26
CA VAL A 147 -8.65 3.97 -5.38
C VAL A 147 -8.16 4.00 -3.94
N PHE A 148 -6.85 3.97 -3.74
CA PHE A 148 -6.25 3.94 -2.42
C PHE A 148 -5.01 4.86 -2.41
N PRO A 149 -5.16 6.14 -2.03
CA PRO A 149 -4.15 7.19 -2.19
C PRO A 149 -3.05 7.13 -1.13
N TYR A 150 -2.57 5.92 -0.82
CA TYR A 150 -1.59 5.67 0.23
C TYR A 150 -0.29 5.12 -0.32
N THR A 151 0.79 5.55 0.30
CA THR A 151 2.05 4.83 0.24
C THR A 151 1.98 3.64 1.20
N ILE A 152 2.34 2.46 0.73
CA ILE A 152 2.25 1.21 1.50
C ILE A 152 3.66 0.67 1.68
N ARG A 153 4.05 0.47 2.94
CA ARG A 153 5.28 -0.22 3.31
C ARG A 153 4.94 -1.50 4.06
N ILE A 154 5.46 -2.61 3.56
CA ILE A 154 5.46 -3.89 4.27
C ILE A 154 6.86 -4.14 4.82
N VAL A 155 6.94 -4.54 6.09
CA VAL A 155 8.16 -5.10 6.67
C VAL A 155 7.86 -6.52 7.12
N SER A 156 8.65 -7.47 6.67
CA SER A 156 8.56 -8.88 7.06
C SER A 156 9.81 -9.29 7.84
N ASP A 157 9.63 -9.54 9.12
CA ASP A 157 10.65 -10.07 10.02
C ASP A 157 10.47 -11.57 10.15
N ILE A 158 11.47 -12.33 9.69
CA ILE A 158 11.45 -13.78 9.79
C ILE A 158 11.90 -14.19 11.19
N LEU A 159 11.02 -14.85 11.94
CA LEU A 159 11.28 -15.24 13.32
C LEU A 159 11.80 -16.68 13.42
N GLU A 160 11.38 -17.53 12.48
CA GLU A 160 11.83 -18.92 12.33
C GLU A 160 11.90 -19.26 10.83
N SER A 161 12.87 -20.07 10.42
CA SER A 161 13.00 -20.47 9.01
C SER A 161 13.54 -21.88 8.83
N ASN A 162 12.65 -22.81 8.51
CA ASN A 162 13.01 -24.14 7.98
C ASN A 162 12.37 -24.43 6.62
N GLY A 163 11.96 -23.42 5.86
CA GLY A 163 11.48 -23.61 4.49
C GLY A 163 10.78 -22.38 3.92
N SER A 164 11.32 -21.85 2.83
CA SER A 164 10.83 -20.69 2.07
C SER A 164 10.09 -19.62 2.87
N SER A 165 10.86 -18.91 3.69
CA SER A 165 10.42 -17.69 4.38
C SER A 165 9.92 -16.61 3.41
N SER A 166 10.43 -16.54 2.18
CA SER A 166 9.94 -15.61 1.16
C SER A 166 8.47 -15.84 0.79
N MET A 167 8.02 -17.09 0.76
CA MET A 167 6.60 -17.41 0.52
C MET A 167 5.74 -17.15 1.77
N ALA A 168 6.29 -17.36 2.97
CA ALA A 168 5.64 -16.95 4.21
C ALA A 168 5.45 -15.43 4.27
N THR A 169 6.41 -14.65 3.77
CA THR A 169 6.29 -13.19 3.64
C THR A 169 5.15 -12.77 2.72
N VAL A 170 4.92 -13.47 1.60
CA VAL A 170 3.78 -13.19 0.72
C VAL A 170 2.46 -13.44 1.43
N CYS A 171 2.32 -14.60 2.09
CA CYS A 171 1.12 -14.95 2.84
C CYS A 171 0.86 -13.96 4.00
N GLY A 172 1.88 -13.67 4.80
CA GLY A 172 1.81 -12.69 5.89
C GLY A 172 1.57 -11.27 5.40
N GLY A 173 2.12 -10.90 4.23
CA GLY A 173 1.88 -9.61 3.59
C GLY A 173 0.43 -9.44 3.16
N THR A 174 -0.17 -10.47 2.55
CA THR A 174 -1.62 -10.48 2.25
C THR A 174 -2.45 -10.26 3.52
N LEU A 175 -2.16 -11.01 4.59
CA LEU A 175 -2.86 -10.88 5.87
C LEU A 175 -2.70 -9.48 6.47
N ALA A 176 -1.47 -8.93 6.49
CA ALA A 176 -1.18 -7.62 7.06
C ALA A 176 -1.82 -6.48 6.24
N LEU A 177 -1.88 -6.59 4.91
CA LEU A 177 -2.58 -5.64 4.03
C LEU A 177 -4.09 -5.65 4.30
N MET A 178 -4.69 -6.83 4.40
CA MET A 178 -6.12 -6.96 4.71
C MET A 178 -6.44 -6.44 6.11
N ASP A 179 -5.59 -6.74 7.10
CA ASP A 179 -5.71 -6.22 8.46
C ASP A 179 -5.56 -4.70 8.53
N ALA A 180 -4.71 -4.11 7.66
CA ALA A 180 -4.58 -2.66 7.52
C ALA A 180 -5.74 -1.97 6.81
N GLY A 181 -6.72 -2.74 6.29
CA GLY A 181 -7.84 -2.21 5.51
C GLY A 181 -7.46 -1.81 4.08
N VAL A 182 -6.35 -2.32 3.54
CA VAL A 182 -5.98 -2.10 2.14
C VAL A 182 -6.93 -2.88 1.23
N PRO A 183 -7.63 -2.24 0.29
CA PRO A 183 -8.59 -2.91 -0.60
C PRO A 183 -7.84 -3.64 -1.74
N ILE A 184 -7.13 -4.72 -1.38
CA ILE A 184 -6.44 -5.58 -2.36
C ILE A 184 -7.47 -6.28 -3.27
N LYS A 185 -7.13 -6.44 -4.55
CA LYS A 185 -8.04 -7.05 -5.56
C LYS A 185 -8.40 -8.49 -5.23
N ALA A 186 -7.45 -9.24 -4.67
CA ALA A 186 -7.63 -10.62 -4.22
C ALA A 186 -6.49 -11.03 -3.28
N PRO A 187 -6.71 -11.96 -2.34
CA PRO A 187 -5.65 -12.49 -1.51
C PRO A 187 -4.64 -13.32 -2.33
N VAL A 188 -3.36 -13.19 -1.98
CA VAL A 188 -2.25 -13.90 -2.62
C VAL A 188 -1.61 -14.85 -1.63
N ALA A 189 -1.36 -16.09 -2.05
CA ALA A 189 -0.54 -17.04 -1.29
C ALA A 189 0.68 -17.48 -2.10
N GLY A 190 1.72 -17.90 -1.38
CA GLY A 190 2.95 -18.43 -1.95
C GLY A 190 3.24 -19.85 -1.46
N ILE A 191 3.78 -20.67 -2.36
CA ILE A 191 4.26 -22.01 -2.03
C ILE A 191 5.63 -22.25 -2.66
N ALA A 192 6.47 -23.01 -1.94
CA ALA A 192 7.75 -23.47 -2.43
C ALA A 192 7.65 -24.96 -2.76
N MET A 193 8.20 -25.31 -3.91
CA MET A 193 8.11 -26.62 -4.50
C MET A 193 9.52 -27.11 -4.80
N GLY A 194 9.72 -28.42 -4.75
CA GLY A 194 10.98 -29.05 -5.10
C GLY A 194 10.79 -30.22 -6.05
N LEU A 195 11.89 -30.66 -6.66
CA LEU A 195 11.95 -31.88 -7.45
C LEU A 195 13.13 -32.72 -6.99
N VAL A 196 12.90 -34.02 -6.88
CA VAL A 196 13.97 -35.02 -6.73
C VAL A 196 13.86 -35.99 -7.91
N GLN A 197 14.98 -36.22 -8.59
CA GLN A 197 15.09 -37.03 -9.80
C GLN A 197 16.26 -38.03 -9.71
N GLU A 198 15.97 -39.32 -9.88
CA GLU A 198 16.99 -40.36 -10.09
C GLU A 198 16.63 -41.19 -11.33
N GLY A 199 17.50 -41.12 -12.35
CA GLY A 199 17.24 -41.74 -13.65
C GLY A 199 15.91 -41.23 -14.24
N ASP A 200 15.00 -42.17 -14.50
CA ASP A 200 13.68 -41.89 -15.08
C ASP A 200 12.61 -41.53 -14.03
N LYS A 201 12.89 -41.71 -12.73
CA LYS A 201 11.93 -41.43 -11.66
C LYS A 201 12.05 -39.98 -11.21
N ASN A 202 10.91 -39.30 -11.11
CA ASN A 202 10.82 -37.94 -10.59
C ASN A 202 9.68 -37.81 -9.56
N ILE A 203 9.94 -37.09 -8.47
CA ILE A 203 8.98 -36.80 -7.42
C ILE A 203 8.96 -35.30 -7.17
N VAL A 204 7.77 -34.70 -7.28
CA VAL A 204 7.53 -33.29 -6.94
C VAL A 204 7.17 -33.18 -5.47
N LEU A 205 7.84 -32.28 -4.76
CA LEU A 205 7.64 -32.01 -3.35
C LEU A 205 6.89 -30.69 -3.16
N THR A 206 5.85 -30.71 -2.34
CA THR A 206 5.06 -29.55 -1.92
C THR A 206 5.57 -29.04 -0.58
N ASP A 207 5.71 -27.72 -0.46
CA ASP A 207 6.11 -27.05 0.78
C ASP A 207 7.42 -27.60 1.34
N ILE A 208 8.49 -27.41 0.55
CA ILE A 208 9.82 -27.95 0.84
C ILE A 208 10.46 -27.37 2.10
N LEU A 209 11.22 -28.22 2.78
CA LEU A 209 12.12 -27.86 3.88
C LEU A 209 13.42 -27.26 3.35
N GLY A 210 14.18 -26.60 4.21
CA GLY A 210 15.52 -26.11 3.86
C GLY A 210 16.47 -27.23 3.42
N LEU A 211 16.37 -28.41 4.06
CA LEU A 211 17.11 -29.61 3.68
C LEU A 211 16.73 -30.08 2.26
N GLU A 212 15.44 -30.10 1.93
CA GLU A 212 14.94 -30.59 0.64
C GLU A 212 15.27 -29.65 -0.52
N ASP A 213 15.30 -28.33 -0.28
CA ASP A 213 15.87 -27.36 -1.22
C ASP A 213 17.34 -27.72 -1.49
N HIS A 214 18.14 -27.85 -0.43
CA HIS A 214 19.58 -28.07 -0.56
C HIS A 214 19.94 -29.39 -1.29
N LEU A 215 19.16 -30.45 -1.07
CA LEU A 215 19.40 -31.79 -1.64
C LEU A 215 18.62 -32.07 -2.94
N GLY A 216 17.68 -31.19 -3.31
CA GLY A 216 16.84 -31.31 -4.50
C GLY A 216 17.52 -30.90 -5.79
N ASP A 217 16.91 -31.28 -6.92
CA ASP A 217 17.40 -31.04 -8.28
C ASP A 217 16.85 -29.75 -8.91
N MET A 218 15.71 -29.30 -8.39
CA MET A 218 15.02 -28.07 -8.78
C MET A 218 14.28 -27.54 -7.55
N ASP A 219 14.31 -26.23 -7.35
CA ASP A 219 13.38 -25.54 -6.46
C ASP A 219 12.67 -24.42 -7.21
N PHE A 220 11.37 -24.28 -6.98
CA PHE A 220 10.64 -23.16 -7.53
C PHE A 220 9.59 -22.64 -6.56
N LYS A 221 9.30 -21.36 -6.69
CA LYS A 221 8.41 -20.61 -5.82
C LYS A 221 7.31 -20.03 -6.68
N VAL A 222 6.07 -20.36 -6.33
CA VAL A 222 4.88 -19.91 -7.07
C VAL A 222 4.00 -19.11 -6.13
N THR A 223 3.63 -17.92 -6.57
CA THR A 223 2.69 -17.06 -5.86
C THR A 223 1.50 -16.76 -6.74
N GLY A 224 0.35 -16.49 -6.14
CA GLY A 224 -0.84 -16.19 -6.92
C GLY A 224 -2.11 -16.12 -6.11
N THR A 225 -3.16 -15.77 -6.82
CA THR A 225 -4.55 -15.77 -6.35
C THR A 225 -5.23 -17.07 -6.77
N GLU A 226 -6.54 -17.16 -6.53
CA GLU A 226 -7.37 -18.24 -7.08
C GLU A 226 -7.45 -18.16 -8.61
N ASN A 227 -7.29 -16.96 -9.19
CA ASN A 227 -7.48 -16.71 -10.62
C ASN A 227 -6.20 -16.87 -11.45
N GLY A 228 -5.01 -16.88 -10.82
CA GLY A 228 -3.77 -16.97 -11.58
C GLY A 228 -2.51 -16.73 -10.75
N ILE A 229 -1.37 -16.86 -11.42
CA ILE A 229 -0.03 -16.67 -10.85
C ILE A 229 0.32 -15.17 -10.88
N THR A 230 0.88 -14.64 -9.79
CA THR A 230 1.35 -13.24 -9.71
C THR A 230 2.85 -13.13 -9.84
N ALA A 231 3.60 -14.09 -9.29
CA ALA A 231 5.04 -14.22 -9.52
C ALA A 231 5.47 -15.69 -9.49
N PHE A 232 6.51 -15.97 -10.26
CA PHE A 232 7.13 -17.28 -10.41
C PHE A 232 8.66 -17.11 -10.37
N GLN A 233 9.34 -17.93 -9.58
CA GLN A 233 10.80 -18.01 -9.54
C GLN A 233 11.19 -19.48 -9.60
N LEU A 234 12.17 -19.81 -10.43
CA LEU A 234 12.65 -21.17 -10.65
C LEU A 234 14.17 -21.16 -10.60
N ASP A 235 14.74 -22.10 -9.85
CA ASP A 235 16.15 -22.40 -9.82
C ASP A 235 16.36 -23.88 -10.14
N VAL A 236 17.25 -24.16 -11.09
CA VAL A 236 17.44 -25.51 -11.65
C VAL A 236 18.89 -25.89 -11.46
N LYS A 237 19.12 -27.01 -10.77
CA LYS A 237 20.47 -27.50 -10.43
C LYS A 237 20.93 -28.61 -11.38
N THR A 238 20.01 -29.21 -12.14
CA THR A 238 20.30 -30.33 -13.07
C THR A 238 19.54 -30.19 -14.39
N GLY A 239 20.05 -30.83 -15.46
CA GLY A 239 19.33 -30.94 -16.72
C GLY A 239 18.23 -32.00 -16.69
N GLY A 240 17.39 -32.06 -17.74
CA GLY A 240 16.41 -33.15 -17.91
C GLY A 240 14.98 -32.83 -17.43
N ILE A 241 14.69 -31.57 -17.09
CA ILE A 241 13.35 -31.14 -16.71
C ILE A 241 12.54 -30.88 -17.98
N ASN A 242 11.64 -31.80 -18.30
CA ASN A 242 10.77 -31.70 -19.46
C ASN A 242 9.44 -30.98 -19.13
N TYR A 243 8.69 -30.66 -20.18
CA TYR A 243 7.41 -29.95 -20.06
C TYR A 243 6.40 -30.69 -19.17
N SER A 244 6.28 -32.01 -19.30
CA SER A 244 5.32 -32.81 -18.53
C SER A 244 5.60 -32.79 -17.02
N ILE A 245 6.88 -32.75 -16.62
CA ILE A 245 7.28 -32.61 -15.21
C ILE A 245 6.87 -31.24 -14.70
N MET A 246 7.13 -30.18 -15.47
CA MET A 246 6.78 -28.82 -15.09
C MET A 246 5.26 -28.62 -14.98
N GLU A 247 4.47 -29.19 -15.90
CA GLU A 247 3.01 -29.14 -15.86
C GLU A 247 2.47 -29.80 -14.59
N LYS A 248 2.92 -31.02 -14.28
CA LYS A 248 2.56 -31.72 -13.03
C LYS A 248 2.96 -30.91 -11.80
N ALA A 249 4.16 -30.33 -11.81
CA ALA A 249 4.66 -29.56 -10.69
C ALA A 249 3.87 -28.27 -10.45
N LEU A 250 3.46 -27.58 -11.51
CA LEU A 250 2.63 -26.38 -11.44
C LEU A 250 1.20 -26.68 -11.00
N GLU A 251 0.61 -27.80 -11.43
CA GLU A 251 -0.72 -28.21 -10.96
C GLU A 251 -0.68 -28.57 -9.47
N GLN A 252 0.33 -29.32 -9.02
CA GLN A 252 0.53 -29.60 -7.60
C GLN A 252 0.76 -28.32 -6.79
N ALA A 253 1.53 -27.36 -7.33
CA ALA A 253 1.74 -26.05 -6.72
C ALA A 253 0.44 -25.23 -6.61
N LYS A 254 -0.43 -25.31 -7.64
CA LYS A 254 -1.74 -24.66 -7.63
C LYS A 254 -2.62 -25.22 -6.51
N GLN A 255 -2.71 -26.54 -6.38
CA GLN A 255 -3.49 -27.18 -5.31
C GLN A 255 -2.98 -26.75 -3.93
N GLY A 256 -1.65 -26.75 -3.74
CA GLY A 256 -1.05 -26.32 -2.49
C GLY A 256 -1.27 -24.83 -2.19
N ARG A 257 -1.21 -23.97 -3.22
CA ARG A 257 -1.50 -22.54 -3.08
C ARG A 257 -2.96 -22.29 -2.67
N LEU A 258 -3.91 -23.00 -3.29
CA LEU A 258 -5.34 -22.89 -2.95
C LEU A 258 -5.62 -23.34 -1.51
N PHE A 259 -4.95 -24.40 -1.04
CA PHE A 259 -5.01 -24.81 0.36
C PHE A 259 -4.48 -23.73 1.31
N ILE A 260 -3.34 -23.10 0.99
CA ILE A 260 -2.81 -22.00 1.83
C ILE A 260 -3.76 -20.79 1.80
N LEU A 261 -4.36 -20.48 0.65
CA LEU A 261 -5.36 -19.42 0.54
C LEU A 261 -6.59 -19.69 1.42
N SER A 262 -7.05 -20.94 1.51
CA SER A 262 -8.16 -21.26 2.42
C SER A 262 -7.77 -21.00 3.89
N LYS A 263 -6.53 -21.31 4.28
CA LYS A 263 -6.00 -21.01 5.62
C LYS A 263 -5.85 -19.51 5.89
N ILE A 264 -5.50 -18.72 4.88
CA ILE A 264 -5.50 -17.25 4.98
C ILE A 264 -6.94 -16.74 5.20
N LYS A 265 -7.90 -17.25 4.42
CA LYS A 265 -9.33 -16.89 4.52
C LYS A 265 -9.94 -17.27 5.88
N GLU A 266 -9.47 -18.34 6.52
CA GLU A 266 -9.85 -18.71 7.89
C GLU A 266 -9.42 -17.64 8.92
N ALA A 267 -8.29 -16.96 8.71
CA ALA A 267 -7.80 -15.92 9.61
C ALA A 267 -8.43 -14.54 9.34
N ILE A 268 -8.64 -14.19 8.07
CA ILE A 268 -9.31 -12.96 7.64
C ILE A 268 -9.90 -13.17 6.24
N SER A 269 -11.22 -13.05 6.10
CA SER A 269 -11.94 -13.37 4.87
C SER A 269 -11.90 -12.24 3.83
N ALA A 270 -11.84 -10.99 4.29
CA ALA A 270 -11.83 -9.78 3.47
C ALA A 270 -11.01 -8.68 4.17
N PRO A 271 -10.48 -7.68 3.43
CA PRO A 271 -9.90 -6.49 4.05
C PRO A 271 -10.85 -5.86 5.06
N ARG A 272 -10.30 -5.29 6.14
CA ARG A 272 -11.11 -4.53 7.10
C ARG A 272 -11.77 -3.34 6.41
N GLU A 273 -13.04 -3.09 6.74
CA GLU A 273 -13.80 -1.96 6.17
C GLU A 273 -13.24 -0.59 6.61
N GLN A 274 -12.65 -0.54 7.81
CA GLN A 274 -12.09 0.67 8.38
C GLN A 274 -10.58 0.54 8.52
N LEU A 275 -9.86 1.61 8.16
CA LEU A 275 -8.43 1.74 8.42
C LEU A 275 -8.15 1.84 9.92
N SER A 276 -6.93 1.47 10.31
CA SER A 276 -6.47 1.63 11.69
C SER A 276 -6.65 3.08 12.17
N PRO A 277 -7.09 3.32 13.43
CA PRO A 277 -7.16 4.66 14.00
C PRO A 277 -5.82 5.40 14.03
N HIS A 278 -4.72 4.66 13.94
CA HIS A 278 -3.36 5.22 13.92
C HIS A 278 -2.87 5.53 12.51
N ALA A 279 -3.55 5.05 11.48
CA ALA A 279 -3.23 5.37 10.10
C ALA A 279 -3.70 6.79 9.77
N PRO A 280 -2.94 7.54 8.95
CA PRO A 280 -3.43 8.82 8.43
C PRO A 280 -4.69 8.57 7.60
N ARG A 281 -5.72 9.39 7.76
CA ARG A 281 -6.86 9.43 6.85
C ARG A 281 -6.56 10.42 5.73
N ILE A 282 -6.68 9.96 4.49
CA ILE A 282 -6.46 10.77 3.30
C ILE A 282 -7.81 11.06 2.67
N TYR A 283 -8.15 12.35 2.58
CA TYR A 283 -9.31 12.83 1.87
C TYR A 283 -8.86 13.38 0.53
N THR A 284 -9.44 12.84 -0.53
CA THR A 284 -9.14 13.25 -1.90
C THR A 284 -10.27 14.10 -2.44
N MET A 285 -9.93 15.24 -3.03
CA MET A 285 -10.89 16.10 -3.74
C MET A 285 -10.31 16.57 -5.08
N GLN A 286 -11.19 16.72 -6.07
CA GLN A 286 -10.82 17.21 -7.40
C GLN A 286 -11.19 18.69 -7.53
N ILE A 287 -10.23 19.51 -7.95
CA ILE A 287 -10.45 20.91 -8.28
C ILE A 287 -10.15 21.17 -9.76
N LYS A 288 -10.66 22.30 -10.28
CA LYS A 288 -10.31 22.77 -11.63
C LYS A 288 -8.84 23.20 -11.65
N GLN A 289 -8.13 22.89 -12.74
CA GLN A 289 -6.71 23.23 -12.89
C GLN A 289 -6.40 24.73 -12.71
N GLU A 290 -7.33 25.58 -13.14
CA GLU A 290 -7.21 27.04 -13.00
C GLU A 290 -7.13 27.49 -11.54
N LYS A 291 -7.79 26.77 -10.62
CA LYS A 291 -7.87 27.07 -9.18
C LYS A 291 -6.69 26.55 -8.37
N ILE A 292 -5.80 25.74 -8.96
CA ILE A 292 -4.60 25.24 -8.28
C ILE A 292 -3.73 26.41 -7.80
N ARG A 293 -3.61 27.46 -8.61
CA ARG A 293 -2.82 28.66 -8.27
C ARG A 293 -3.38 29.40 -7.06
N ASP A 294 -4.71 29.44 -6.91
CA ASP A 294 -5.40 30.12 -5.81
C ASP A 294 -5.18 29.37 -4.49
N VAL A 295 -5.25 28.03 -4.52
CA VAL A 295 -5.05 27.16 -3.34
C VAL A 295 -3.58 27.15 -2.88
N ILE A 296 -2.62 27.09 -3.81
CA ILE A 296 -1.18 27.16 -3.46
C ILE A 296 -0.85 28.58 -2.97
N GLY A 297 -1.38 29.60 -3.65
CA GLY A 297 -1.05 31.00 -3.43
C GLY A 297 0.36 31.38 -3.88
N THR A 298 0.70 32.66 -3.78
CA THR A 298 2.02 33.16 -4.20
C THR A 298 3.15 32.53 -3.38
N GLY A 299 3.98 31.71 -4.04
CA GLY A 299 5.10 31.01 -3.40
C GLY A 299 4.69 29.95 -2.36
N GLY A 300 3.45 29.44 -2.42
CA GLY A 300 2.96 28.44 -1.47
C GLY A 300 2.51 29.01 -0.12
N LYS A 301 2.30 30.33 -0.01
CA LYS A 301 1.92 30.97 1.26
C LYS A 301 0.55 30.50 1.78
N VAL A 302 -0.43 30.35 0.90
CA VAL A 302 -1.79 29.98 1.30
C VAL A 302 -1.82 28.55 1.80
N ILE A 303 -1.28 27.61 1.02
CA ILE A 303 -1.22 26.19 1.41
C ILE A 303 -0.41 25.99 2.71
N ARG A 304 0.71 26.69 2.89
CA ARG A 304 1.48 26.65 4.15
C ARG A 304 0.68 27.20 5.33
N GLY A 305 -0.10 28.27 5.12
CA GLY A 305 -0.99 28.81 6.15
C GLY A 305 -2.09 27.82 6.57
N ILE A 306 -2.67 27.09 5.61
CA ILE A 306 -3.64 26.03 5.91
C ILE A 306 -2.98 24.90 6.71
N ILE A 307 -1.81 24.44 6.29
CA ILE A 307 -1.03 23.41 6.98
C ILE A 307 -0.68 23.84 8.40
N GLU A 308 -0.25 25.09 8.61
CA GLU A 308 0.10 25.62 9.94
C GLU A 308 -1.11 25.75 10.87
N GLN A 309 -2.27 26.15 10.34
CA GLN A 309 -3.50 26.31 11.13
C GLN A 309 -4.15 24.98 11.50
N THR A 310 -4.08 23.98 10.61
CA THR A 310 -4.82 22.71 10.76
C THR A 310 -3.93 21.54 11.16
N GLY A 311 -2.62 21.63 10.97
CA GLY A 311 -1.66 20.56 11.22
C GLY A 311 -1.75 19.38 10.24
N VAL A 312 -2.51 19.53 9.15
CA VAL A 312 -2.69 18.48 8.13
C VAL A 312 -1.58 18.55 7.08
N LYS A 313 -1.34 17.43 6.38
CA LYS A 313 -0.49 17.42 5.20
C LYS A 313 -1.35 17.55 3.95
N ILE A 314 -0.98 18.42 3.02
CA ILE A 314 -1.71 18.63 1.77
C ILE A 314 -0.74 18.38 0.61
N ASN A 315 -1.10 17.47 -0.28
CA ASN A 315 -0.42 17.29 -1.57
C ASN A 315 -1.37 17.67 -2.71
N ILE A 316 -0.87 18.38 -3.72
CA ILE A 316 -1.64 18.80 -4.89
C ILE A 316 -0.91 18.32 -6.14
N ASP A 317 -1.58 17.51 -6.94
CA ASP A 317 -1.05 17.04 -8.23
C ASP A 317 -1.40 18.03 -9.35
N ASP A 318 -0.62 18.02 -10.44
CA ASP A 318 -0.83 18.87 -11.63
C ASP A 318 -2.20 18.64 -12.30
N ALA A 319 -2.81 17.49 -12.05
CA ALA A 319 -4.17 17.16 -12.51
C ALA A 319 -5.28 17.87 -11.71
N GLY A 320 -4.96 18.57 -10.62
CA GLY A 320 -5.93 19.21 -9.73
C GLY A 320 -6.51 18.26 -8.67
N VAL A 321 -5.86 17.13 -8.42
CA VAL A 321 -6.21 16.22 -7.31
C VAL A 321 -5.51 16.74 -6.05
N ILE A 322 -6.30 17.03 -5.00
CA ILE A 322 -5.78 17.43 -3.69
C ILE A 322 -5.97 16.26 -2.72
N ASN A 323 -4.88 15.82 -2.10
CA ASN A 323 -4.86 14.81 -1.05
C ASN A 323 -4.56 15.45 0.30
N ILE A 324 -5.52 15.42 1.21
CA ILE A 324 -5.44 15.99 2.57
C ILE A 324 -5.29 14.85 3.56
N ALA A 325 -4.12 14.71 4.16
CA ALA A 325 -3.80 13.66 5.11
C ALA A 325 -3.77 14.19 6.55
N SER A 326 -4.52 13.54 7.44
CA SER A 326 -4.56 13.86 8.87
C SER A 326 -4.84 12.61 9.71
N ALA A 327 -4.29 12.55 10.93
CA ALA A 327 -4.70 11.55 11.91
C ALA A 327 -6.04 11.90 12.59
N ASP A 328 -6.39 13.18 12.63
CA ASP A 328 -7.65 13.70 13.19
C ASP A 328 -8.61 14.12 12.07
N GLU A 329 -9.82 13.57 12.11
CA GLU A 329 -10.91 13.88 11.20
C GLU A 329 -11.34 15.35 11.30
N THR A 330 -11.31 15.94 12.50
CA THR A 330 -11.75 17.33 12.68
C THR A 330 -10.81 18.33 12.02
N SER A 331 -9.50 18.09 12.07
CA SER A 331 -8.49 18.90 11.39
C SER A 331 -8.58 18.76 9.87
N ALA A 332 -8.83 17.55 9.37
CA ALA A 332 -9.03 17.33 7.94
C ALA A 332 -10.26 18.08 7.41
N GLN A 333 -11.37 18.01 8.14
CA GLN A 333 -12.61 18.68 7.73
C GLN A 333 -12.44 20.20 7.69
N LYS A 334 -11.74 20.80 8.66
CA LYS A 334 -11.40 22.23 8.64
C LYS A 334 -10.57 22.61 7.41
N ALA A 335 -9.60 21.78 7.05
CA ALA A 335 -8.78 22.04 5.86
C ALA A 335 -9.61 21.95 4.56
N ILE A 336 -10.50 20.97 4.47
CA ILE A 336 -11.45 20.82 3.36
C ILE A 336 -12.37 22.05 3.27
N GLU A 337 -12.89 22.55 4.40
CA GLU A 337 -13.73 23.75 4.44
C GLU A 337 -12.98 25.01 3.98
N ILE A 338 -11.73 25.19 4.42
CA ILE A 338 -10.91 26.33 4.00
C ILE A 338 -10.63 26.26 2.48
N ILE A 339 -10.26 25.08 1.97
CA ILE A 339 -10.03 24.88 0.53
C ILE A 339 -11.32 25.12 -0.26
N ASN A 340 -12.44 24.58 0.20
CA ASN A 340 -13.76 24.82 -0.39
C ASN A 340 -14.11 26.30 -0.43
N GLY A 341 -13.78 27.07 0.62
CA GLY A 341 -13.97 28.52 0.66
C GLY A 341 -13.13 29.28 -0.37
N ILE A 342 -11.92 28.78 -0.68
CA ILE A 342 -11.02 29.38 -1.68
C ILE A 342 -11.47 29.07 -3.10
N ILE A 343 -11.92 27.82 -3.35
CA ILE A 343 -12.38 27.38 -4.67
C ILE A 343 -13.84 27.73 -4.95
N ALA A 344 -14.60 28.15 -3.94
CA ALA A 344 -16.00 28.49 -4.09
C ALA A 344 -16.16 29.54 -5.21
N GLU A 345 -16.94 29.21 -6.21
CA GLU A 345 -17.32 30.11 -7.28
C GLU A 345 -18.72 30.67 -6.99
N ALA A 346 -18.93 31.91 -7.41
CA ALA A 346 -20.24 32.54 -7.33
C ALA A 346 -21.22 31.82 -8.27
N GLU A 347 -22.17 31.07 -7.70
CA GLU A 347 -23.20 30.38 -8.46
C GLU A 347 -24.28 31.38 -8.89
N ILE A 348 -24.60 31.40 -10.18
CA ILE A 348 -25.67 32.24 -10.73
C ILE A 348 -26.99 31.85 -10.05
N GLY A 349 -27.67 32.83 -9.49
CA GLY A 349 -28.95 32.66 -8.80
C GLY A 349 -28.83 32.40 -7.30
N ARG A 350 -27.64 32.20 -6.73
CA ARG A 350 -27.47 32.02 -5.28
C ARG A 350 -27.41 33.37 -4.56
N ILE A 351 -28.00 33.43 -3.37
CA ILE A 351 -27.94 34.59 -2.47
C ILE A 351 -26.74 34.44 -1.54
N TYR A 352 -25.91 35.47 -1.46
CA TYR A 352 -24.75 35.56 -0.58
C TYR A 352 -24.88 36.76 0.35
N LEU A 353 -24.34 36.62 1.57
CA LEU A 353 -24.13 37.75 2.47
C LEU A 353 -22.75 38.33 2.16
N GLY A 354 -22.72 39.50 1.52
CA GLY A 354 -21.48 40.12 1.06
C GLY A 354 -21.20 41.44 1.77
N LYS A 355 -19.92 41.78 1.94
CA LYS A 355 -19.48 43.02 2.60
C LYS A 355 -19.13 44.09 1.58
N VAL A 356 -19.65 45.31 1.75
CA VAL A 356 -19.33 46.44 0.86
C VAL A 356 -17.87 46.85 1.06
N LYS A 357 -17.04 46.69 0.03
CA LYS A 357 -15.60 47.06 0.04
C LYS A 357 -15.37 48.52 -0.33
N ARG A 358 -16.05 48.96 -1.40
CA ARG A 358 -15.90 50.32 -1.96
C ARG A 358 -17.18 50.74 -2.66
N ILE A 359 -17.49 52.01 -2.55
CA ILE A 359 -18.63 52.63 -3.24
C ILE A 359 -18.12 53.49 -4.40
N VAL A 360 -18.80 53.44 -5.54
CA VAL A 360 -18.52 54.26 -6.73
C VAL A 360 -19.83 54.92 -7.20
N ASP A 361 -19.73 55.96 -8.03
CA ASP A 361 -20.92 56.75 -8.44
C ASP A 361 -22.00 55.92 -9.15
N PHE A 362 -21.61 54.81 -9.78
CA PHE A 362 -22.51 53.93 -10.53
C PHE A 362 -22.87 52.62 -9.81
N GLY A 363 -22.41 52.41 -8.57
CA GLY A 363 -22.69 51.18 -7.81
C GLY A 363 -21.79 50.94 -6.60
N ALA A 364 -21.81 49.73 -6.07
CA ALA A 364 -20.95 49.30 -4.98
C ALA A 364 -20.24 48.00 -5.35
N PHE A 365 -18.97 47.87 -4.98
CA PHE A 365 -18.29 46.57 -5.04
C PHE A 365 -18.49 45.84 -3.71
N VAL A 366 -19.13 44.68 -3.81
CA VAL A 366 -19.46 43.84 -2.66
C VAL A 366 -18.62 42.58 -2.75
N GLU A 367 -17.86 42.30 -1.69
CA GLU A 367 -17.11 41.06 -1.53
C GLU A 367 -18.06 39.97 -1.05
N ILE A 368 -18.35 39.00 -1.90
CA ILE A 368 -19.27 37.88 -1.61
C ILE A 368 -18.54 36.65 -1.06
N MET A 369 -17.25 36.52 -1.39
CA MET A 369 -16.34 35.48 -0.90
C MET A 369 -14.93 36.07 -0.84
N PRO A 370 -14.01 35.51 -0.03
CA PRO A 370 -12.65 36.03 0.08
C PRO A 370 -11.98 36.18 -1.29
N GLY A 371 -11.66 37.41 -1.68
CA GLY A 371 -11.03 37.71 -2.98
C GLY A 371 -11.95 37.73 -4.20
N THR A 372 -13.26 37.52 -4.02
CA THR A 372 -14.27 37.58 -5.10
C THR A 372 -15.19 38.78 -4.90
N GLU A 373 -14.99 39.81 -5.73
CA GLU A 373 -15.80 41.03 -5.74
C GLU A 373 -16.84 40.99 -6.87
N GLY A 374 -18.09 41.35 -6.55
CA GLY A 374 -19.13 41.59 -7.54
C GLY A 374 -19.55 43.06 -7.56
N LEU A 375 -19.98 43.53 -8.74
CA LEU A 375 -20.52 44.87 -8.91
C LEU A 375 -22.03 44.85 -8.67
N LEU A 376 -22.46 45.56 -7.64
CA LEU A 376 -23.86 45.91 -7.40
C LEU A 376 -24.15 47.25 -8.06
N HIS A 377 -24.74 47.22 -9.25
CA HIS A 377 -25.06 48.44 -10.00
C HIS A 377 -26.17 49.24 -9.30
N ILE A 378 -26.15 50.58 -9.39
CA ILE A 378 -27.12 51.48 -8.73
C ILE A 378 -28.59 51.10 -9.02
N SER A 379 -28.86 50.61 -10.23
CA SER A 379 -30.19 50.19 -10.64
C SER A 379 -30.69 48.90 -9.99
N GLN A 380 -29.83 48.14 -9.29
CA GLN A 380 -30.11 46.83 -8.67
C GLN A 380 -30.03 46.86 -7.13
N ILE A 381 -29.91 48.05 -6.53
CA ILE A 381 -29.80 48.22 -5.07
C ILE A 381 -31.17 48.14 -4.37
N ASP A 382 -32.17 48.89 -4.83
CA ASP A 382 -33.49 48.96 -4.18
C ASP A 382 -34.62 49.21 -5.19
N PHE A 383 -35.86 48.83 -4.87
CA PHE A 383 -37.04 49.02 -5.71
C PHE A 383 -37.34 50.50 -6.00
N LYS A 384 -36.91 51.40 -5.11
CA LYS A 384 -37.02 52.85 -5.29
C LYS A 384 -35.86 53.38 -6.13
N ARG A 385 -36.11 54.47 -6.88
CA ARG A 385 -35.06 55.16 -7.63
C ARG A 385 -34.18 55.92 -6.63
N ILE A 386 -32.90 55.59 -6.62
CA ILE A 386 -31.90 56.18 -5.72
C ILE A 386 -31.02 57.10 -6.55
N ASP A 387 -30.80 58.33 -6.09
CA ASP A 387 -29.94 59.31 -6.77
C ASP A 387 -28.46 59.13 -6.39
N LYS A 388 -28.15 58.66 -5.17
CA LYS A 388 -26.77 58.36 -4.72
C LYS A 388 -26.67 57.03 -3.98
N VAL A 389 -25.66 56.22 -4.34
CA VAL A 389 -25.40 54.92 -3.71
C VAL A 389 -25.12 55.04 -2.20
N THR A 390 -24.51 56.15 -1.77
CA THR A 390 -24.19 56.47 -0.36
C THR A 390 -25.41 56.63 0.53
N ASP A 391 -26.60 56.81 -0.03
CA ASP A 391 -27.82 57.01 0.74
C ASP A 391 -28.37 55.68 1.30
N VAL A 392 -27.93 54.54 0.76
CA VAL A 392 -28.50 53.20 1.02
C VAL A 392 -27.45 52.15 1.39
N LEU A 393 -26.17 52.42 1.13
CA LEU A 393 -25.06 51.52 1.43
C LEU A 393 -23.94 52.29 2.10
N GLN A 394 -23.38 51.72 3.16
CA GLN A 394 -22.14 52.19 3.78
C GLN A 394 -20.97 51.24 3.49
N GLU A 395 -19.77 51.79 3.36
CA GLU A 395 -18.56 50.97 3.27
C GLU A 395 -18.40 50.14 4.55
N GLY A 396 -18.18 48.84 4.39
CA GLY A 396 -18.10 47.87 5.48
C GLY A 396 -19.42 47.25 5.93
N GLU A 397 -20.56 47.66 5.36
CA GLU A 397 -21.87 47.07 5.65
C GLU A 397 -22.03 45.67 5.03
N GLU A 398 -22.69 44.74 5.73
CA GLU A 398 -23.04 43.42 5.21
C GLU A 398 -24.43 43.44 4.57
N VAL A 399 -24.51 43.07 3.29
CA VAL A 399 -25.74 43.10 2.50
C VAL A 399 -25.99 41.78 1.79
N LEU A 400 -27.25 41.36 1.76
CA LEU A 400 -27.70 40.19 1.00
C LEU A 400 -27.79 40.55 -0.48
N VAL A 401 -27.07 39.78 -1.32
CA VAL A 401 -26.97 40.02 -2.76
C VAL A 401 -27.09 38.70 -3.52
N LYS A 402 -27.86 38.72 -4.61
CA LYS A 402 -28.02 37.59 -5.53
C LYS A 402 -27.10 37.76 -6.73
N VAL A 403 -26.43 36.69 -7.15
CA VAL A 403 -25.62 36.68 -8.37
C VAL A 403 -26.53 36.57 -9.58
N LEU A 404 -26.54 37.59 -10.44
CA LEU A 404 -27.36 37.61 -11.66
C LEU A 404 -26.64 36.97 -12.85
N GLU A 405 -25.37 37.30 -13.01
CA GLU A 405 -24.61 36.93 -14.20
C GLU A 405 -23.12 36.93 -13.85
N VAL A 406 -22.40 35.95 -14.36
CA VAL A 406 -20.94 35.88 -14.30
C VAL A 406 -20.43 36.03 -15.73
N ASP A 407 -19.80 37.17 -16.01
CA ASP A 407 -19.31 37.51 -17.35
C ASP A 407 -18.05 36.70 -17.69
N ARG A 408 -17.74 36.51 -18.98
CA ARG A 408 -16.59 35.68 -19.43
C ARG A 408 -15.22 36.18 -18.96
N THR A 409 -15.16 37.43 -18.48
CA THR A 409 -13.97 38.06 -17.90
C THR A 409 -13.88 37.93 -16.37
N GLY A 410 -14.79 37.17 -15.74
CA GLY A 410 -14.84 36.98 -14.29
C GLY A 410 -15.55 38.11 -13.53
N LYS A 411 -16.18 39.07 -14.23
CA LYS A 411 -16.97 40.14 -13.60
C LYS A 411 -18.33 39.61 -13.18
N ILE A 412 -18.64 39.73 -11.89
CA ILE A 412 -19.88 39.23 -11.29
C ILE A 412 -20.87 40.38 -11.13
N ARG A 413 -22.08 40.24 -11.69
CA ARG A 413 -23.18 41.19 -11.49
C ARG A 413 -24.05 40.75 -10.33
N LEU A 414 -24.24 41.66 -9.37
CA LEU A 414 -25.03 41.41 -8.17
C LEU A 414 -26.33 42.21 -8.18
N SER A 415 -27.36 41.66 -7.53
CA SER A 415 -28.65 42.33 -7.32
C SER A 415 -29.14 42.13 -5.89
N ARG A 416 -29.42 43.25 -5.21
CA ARG A 416 -30.05 43.26 -3.88
C ARG A 416 -31.57 43.18 -4.00
N LYS A 417 -32.16 43.73 -5.06
CA LYS A 417 -33.61 43.64 -5.31
C LYS A 417 -34.11 42.22 -5.45
N ASP A 418 -33.40 41.39 -6.21
CA ASP A 418 -33.84 40.01 -6.46
C ASP A 418 -33.67 39.13 -5.22
N ALA A 419 -32.63 39.39 -4.40
CA ALA A 419 -32.48 38.77 -3.09
C ALA A 419 -33.63 39.16 -2.13
N LEU A 420 -34.05 40.43 -2.12
CA LEU A 420 -35.17 40.91 -1.30
C LEU A 420 -36.52 40.34 -1.77
N LYS A 421 -36.72 40.18 -3.09
CA LYS A 421 -37.91 39.56 -3.69
C LYS A 421 -38.07 38.09 -3.29
N GLU A 422 -36.98 37.31 -3.36
CA GLU A 422 -37.00 35.90 -2.95
C GLU A 422 -37.18 35.75 -1.43
N GLN A 423 -36.64 36.65 -0.63
CA GLN A 423 -36.87 36.65 0.83
C GLN A 423 -38.33 36.97 1.20
N GLN A 424 -39.01 37.81 0.42
CA GLN A 424 -40.45 38.08 0.59
C GLN A 424 -41.28 36.89 0.12
N ALA A 425 -40.95 36.27 -1.01
CA ALA A 425 -41.64 35.09 -1.52
C ALA A 425 -41.46 33.81 -0.68
N ALA A 426 -40.38 33.71 0.11
CA ALA A 426 -40.14 32.58 1.02
C ALA A 426 -40.77 32.77 2.43
N LYS A 427 -41.33 33.95 2.72
CA LYS A 427 -42.04 34.27 3.97
C LYS A 427 -43.56 34.25 3.85
N GLU A 428 -44.09 34.21 2.62
CA GLU A 428 -45.47 33.84 2.28
C GLU A 428 -45.57 32.32 2.11
#